data_AF-A0A7S2MZJ7-F1
#
_entry.id   AF-A0A7S2MZJ7-F1
#
_cell.length_a   1.000
_cell.length_b   1.000
_cell.length_c   1.000
_cell.angle_alpha   90.00
_cell.angle_beta   90.00
_cell.angle_gamma   90.00
#
_symmetry.space_group_name_H-M   'P 1'
#
loop_
_entity.id
_entity.type
_entity.pdbx_description
1 polymer ?
#
loop_
_entity_poly.entity_id
_entity_poly.type
_entity_poly.pdbx_seq_one_letter_code
_entity_poly.pdbx_strand_id
1 'polypeptide(L)'
;RGPGEPQASFIMESILEHVAEELGKSTHEVREANIFTDLSAREAVAADPTSKDIEKFSAQLAIGGGKDASGKDFKGYPALGIWEMLKKNIDFAGKEKAVQDFNATHRWRKRGLSMTPVKYGVDVRAQQAFICLYDDGTALISLDATEIGQGLHTKVIQYAAHHLSQIVPGSEVTVDKIRCGPTSTDKIAFGSITGGSTSSEGCCEAVREAIEKLKAELEPFKKKLQDDSKEVTYLSVVKAASNVGAGAEMQASGKCKSYAGLAYHIFGAAVSEVEVDVLTGETTILSTNMLYDCGKSLNPLIDCGQAEGAFLMGVGFFLRENLLQSEETGKVISDGTWEYKIPCARICC
;
A
#
# COMPACT_ATOMS: atom_id res chain seq x y z
N ARG A 1 6.87 -9.59 2.96
CA ARG A 1 6.35 -8.26 2.54
C ARG A 1 7.04 -7.22 3.43
N GLY A 2 7.29 -5.98 2.96
CA GLY A 2 8.18 -5.03 3.66
C GLY A 2 9.63 -5.53 3.65
N PRO A 3 10.43 -5.25 2.59
CA PRO A 3 11.77 -5.80 2.47
C PRO A 3 12.74 -5.13 3.45
N GLY A 4 13.05 -5.80 4.56
CA GLY A 4 13.95 -5.31 5.61
C GLY A 4 13.29 -4.37 6.64
N GLU A 5 12.17 -3.73 6.26
CA GLU A 5 11.49 -2.76 7.13
C GLU A 5 11.02 -3.39 8.47
N PRO A 6 10.26 -4.52 8.53
CA PRO A 6 9.79 -5.05 9.81
C PRO A 6 10.92 -5.40 10.78
N GLN A 7 12.07 -5.86 10.26
CA GLN A 7 13.26 -6.14 11.06
C GLN A 7 13.89 -4.84 11.60
N ALA A 8 14.03 -3.82 10.75
CA ALA A 8 14.57 -2.53 11.15
C ALA A 8 13.66 -1.80 12.15
N SER A 9 12.35 -1.74 11.88
CA SER A 9 11.36 -1.16 12.79
C SER A 9 11.34 -1.88 14.14
N PHE A 10 11.41 -3.21 14.16
CA PHE A 10 11.47 -3.98 15.41
C PHE A 10 12.71 -3.66 16.26
N ILE A 11 13.88 -3.50 15.65
CA ILE A 11 15.11 -3.12 16.37
C ILE A 11 15.00 -1.68 16.89
N MET A 12 14.48 -0.74 16.08
CA MET A 12 14.28 0.66 16.52
C MET A 12 13.28 0.76 17.68
N GLU A 13 12.16 0.04 17.61
CA GLU A 13 11.17 -0.02 18.68
C GLU A 13 11.73 -0.70 19.95
N SER A 14 12.51 -1.78 19.82
CA SER A 14 13.19 -2.41 20.97
C SER A 14 14.14 -1.44 21.69
N ILE A 15 14.84 -0.58 20.94
CA ILE A 15 15.71 0.46 21.51
C ILE A 15 14.87 1.53 22.22
N LEU A 16 13.77 1.99 21.61
CA LEU A 16 12.84 2.95 22.22
C LEU A 16 12.23 2.42 23.52
N GLU A 17 11.90 1.13 23.57
CA GLU A 17 11.36 0.48 24.78
C GLU A 17 12.39 0.44 25.91
N HIS A 18 13.65 0.10 25.61
CA HIS A 18 14.74 0.13 26.60
C HIS A 18 15.06 1.55 27.08
N VAL A 19 15.03 2.55 26.20
CA VAL A 19 15.18 3.97 26.58
C VAL A 19 14.04 4.44 27.47
N ALA A 20 12.80 4.00 27.23
CA ALA A 20 11.67 4.31 28.09
C ALA A 20 11.80 3.69 29.49
N GLU A 21 12.27 2.44 29.58
CA GLU A 21 12.56 1.75 30.83
C GLU A 21 13.64 2.50 31.66
N GLU A 22 14.79 2.82 31.06
CA GLU A 22 15.90 3.52 31.73
C GLU A 22 15.51 4.94 32.17
N LEU A 23 14.64 5.62 31.42
CA LEU A 23 14.10 6.94 31.78
C LEU A 23 12.93 6.88 32.78
N GLY A 24 12.42 5.69 33.11
CA GLY A 24 11.24 5.53 33.97
C GLY A 24 9.95 6.13 33.38
N LYS A 25 9.81 6.13 32.05
CA LYS A 25 8.69 6.72 31.30
C LYS A 25 7.87 5.66 30.57
N SER A 26 6.66 6.01 30.12
CA SER A 26 5.96 5.16 29.16
C SER A 26 6.65 5.16 27.80
N THR A 27 6.52 4.06 27.07
CA THR A 27 7.04 3.94 25.69
C THR A 27 6.32 4.91 24.75
N HIS A 28 5.07 5.26 25.05
CA HIS A 28 4.25 6.26 24.37
C HIS A 28 4.78 7.68 24.53
N GLU A 29 5.13 8.13 25.74
CA GLU A 29 5.76 9.44 25.96
C GLU A 29 7.09 9.58 25.21
N VAL A 30 7.89 8.51 25.17
CA VAL A 30 9.17 8.51 24.45
C VAL A 30 8.96 8.55 22.94
N ARG A 31 7.98 7.80 22.40
CA ARG A 31 7.59 7.90 20.98
C ARG A 31 7.09 9.31 20.64
N GLU A 32 6.18 9.87 21.43
CA GLU A 32 5.60 11.20 21.21
C GLU A 32 6.65 12.32 21.22
N ALA A 33 7.66 12.23 22.10
CA ALA A 33 8.78 13.17 22.13
C ALA A 33 9.71 13.09 20.89
N ASN A 34 9.69 11.96 20.17
CA ASN A 34 10.59 11.69 19.03
C ASN A 34 9.87 11.59 17.66
N ILE A 35 8.53 11.70 17.62
CA ILE A 35 7.79 11.79 16.35
C ILE A 35 8.07 13.17 15.71
N PHE A 36 8.62 13.17 14.50
CA PHE A 36 8.80 14.39 13.72
C PHE A 36 7.48 15.12 13.48
N THR A 37 7.49 16.45 13.64
CA THR A 37 6.34 17.33 13.42
C THR A 37 6.24 17.84 11.98
N ASP A 38 7.37 18.01 11.31
CA ASP A 38 7.48 18.47 9.93
C ASP A 38 8.81 18.05 9.26
N LEU A 39 8.93 18.32 7.96
CA LEU A 39 10.10 17.94 7.17
C LEU A 39 11.37 18.73 7.55
N SER A 40 11.24 20.01 7.93
CA SER A 40 12.39 20.85 8.29
C SER A 40 13.00 20.45 9.63
N ALA A 41 12.16 20.05 10.60
CA ALA A 41 12.60 19.44 11.85
C ALA A 41 13.43 18.16 11.59
N ARG A 42 13.00 17.32 10.63
CA ARG A 42 13.73 16.11 10.21
C ARG A 42 15.03 16.42 9.47
N GLU A 43 15.03 17.40 8.56
CA GLU A 43 16.22 17.79 7.78
C GLU A 43 17.32 18.40 8.66
N ALA A 44 16.95 19.17 9.68
CA ALA A 44 17.89 19.74 10.65
C ALA A 44 18.69 18.66 11.40
N VAL A 45 18.07 17.50 11.72
CA VAL A 45 18.75 16.35 12.33
C VAL A 45 19.79 15.73 11.39
N ALA A 46 19.39 15.51 10.15
CA ALA A 46 20.18 14.73 9.19
C ALA A 46 21.45 15.47 8.72
N ALA A 47 21.52 16.79 8.94
CA ALA A 47 22.59 17.64 8.46
C ALA A 47 23.90 17.56 9.27
N ASP A 48 23.85 17.19 10.56
CA ASP A 48 25.05 16.93 11.38
C ASP A 48 24.85 15.70 12.28
N PRO A 49 25.15 14.49 11.77
CA PRO A 49 25.09 13.25 12.54
C PRO A 49 26.18 13.12 13.63
N THR A 50 26.95 14.18 13.90
CA THR A 50 27.96 14.25 14.97
C THR A 50 27.70 15.37 16.00
N SER A 51 26.59 16.10 15.85
CA SER A 51 26.19 17.19 16.75
C SER A 51 26.01 16.70 18.19
N LYS A 52 26.40 17.53 19.17
CA LYS A 52 26.16 17.26 20.60
C LYS A 52 24.68 17.25 20.99
N ASP A 53 23.81 17.77 20.13
CA ASP A 53 22.36 17.78 20.32
C ASP A 53 21.65 16.61 19.61
N ILE A 54 22.38 15.66 19.00
CA ILE A 54 21.80 14.54 18.24
C ILE A 54 20.81 13.69 19.05
N GLU A 55 21.09 13.50 20.34
CA GLU A 55 20.24 12.81 21.33
C GLU A 55 18.80 13.35 21.37
N LYS A 56 18.57 14.63 21.06
CA LYS A 56 17.24 15.26 21.08
C LYS A 56 16.38 14.93 19.86
N PHE A 57 16.97 14.33 18.83
CA PHE A 57 16.40 14.35 17.48
C PHE A 57 16.68 13.08 16.64
N SER A 58 17.50 12.15 17.13
CA SER A 58 18.11 11.07 16.34
C SER A 58 17.12 10.04 15.78
N ALA A 59 16.97 10.03 14.45
CA ALA A 59 16.62 8.83 13.69
C ALA A 59 17.32 8.88 12.32
N GLN A 60 18.40 8.10 12.13
CA GLN A 60 19.24 8.19 10.93
C GLN A 60 18.70 7.38 9.73
N LEU A 61 18.63 8.08 8.59
CA LEU A 61 18.80 7.59 7.21
C LEU A 61 17.78 6.54 6.69
N ALA A 62 17.12 6.70 5.53
CA ALA A 62 17.20 7.73 4.49
C ALA A 62 15.79 7.90 3.85
N ILE A 63 15.52 7.71 2.55
CA ILE A 63 16.03 8.47 1.39
C ILE A 63 14.96 9.52 1.02
N GLY A 64 15.32 10.56 0.26
CA GLY A 64 14.41 11.26 -0.66
C GLY A 64 13.52 12.35 -0.07
N GLY A 65 13.90 13.61 -0.27
CA GLY A 65 12.94 14.73 -0.23
C GLY A 65 11.98 14.60 -1.42
N GLY A 66 10.81 14.00 -1.18
CA GLY A 66 9.82 13.71 -2.21
C GLY A 66 9.11 14.97 -2.70
N LYS A 67 9.00 15.09 -4.02
CA LYS A 67 7.98 15.93 -4.64
C LYS A 67 6.71 15.11 -4.80
N ASP A 68 5.55 15.76 -4.59
CA ASP A 68 4.25 15.15 -4.84
C ASP A 68 4.06 14.83 -6.34
N ALA A 69 2.98 14.15 -6.67
CA ALA A 69 2.62 13.81 -8.06
C ALA A 69 2.45 15.02 -8.99
N SER A 70 2.43 16.26 -8.47
CA SER A 70 2.40 17.51 -9.24
C SER A 70 3.76 18.20 -9.36
N GLY A 71 4.83 17.61 -8.80
CA GLY A 71 6.18 18.17 -8.83
C GLY A 71 6.45 19.27 -7.78
N LYS A 72 5.55 19.42 -6.79
CA LYS A 72 5.70 20.35 -5.66
C LYS A 72 6.29 19.64 -4.45
N ASP A 73 7.01 20.36 -3.60
CA ASP A 73 7.59 19.77 -2.39
C ASP A 73 6.48 19.27 -1.44
N PHE A 74 6.63 18.06 -0.90
CA PHE A 74 5.66 17.49 0.03
C PHE A 74 5.69 18.21 1.39
N LYS A 75 4.69 19.06 1.65
CA LYS A 75 4.69 20.04 2.76
C LYS A 75 4.05 19.59 4.08
N GLY A 76 3.99 18.29 4.37
CA GLY A 76 3.39 17.79 5.61
C GLY A 76 4.09 16.55 6.17
N TYR A 77 3.99 16.36 7.49
CA TYR A 77 4.35 15.10 8.14
C TYR A 77 3.15 14.64 8.97
N PRO A 78 2.21 13.86 8.39
CA PRO A 78 0.91 13.62 9.00
C PRO A 78 0.95 12.66 10.20
N ALA A 79 2.11 12.06 10.52
CA ALA A 79 2.25 11.04 11.56
C ALA A 79 1.67 11.47 12.93
N LEU A 80 1.99 12.67 13.43
CA LEU A 80 1.45 13.15 14.70
C LEU A 80 -0.07 13.39 14.64
N GLY A 81 -0.60 13.85 13.50
CA GLY A 81 -2.03 14.02 13.28
C GLY A 81 -2.79 12.69 13.25
N ILE A 82 -2.20 11.67 12.62
CA ILE A 82 -2.71 10.28 12.62
C ILE A 82 -2.66 9.67 14.02
N TRP A 83 -1.55 9.87 14.73
CA TRP A 83 -1.34 9.41 16.10
C TRP A 83 -2.39 9.98 17.07
N GLU A 84 -2.53 11.30 17.12
CA GLU A 84 -3.53 11.96 17.99
C GLU A 84 -4.97 11.65 17.58
N MET A 85 -5.25 11.53 16.27
CA MET A 85 -6.58 11.10 15.79
C MET A 85 -6.90 9.69 16.24
N LEU A 86 -5.95 8.74 16.12
CA LEU A 86 -6.16 7.36 16.55
C LEU A 86 -6.34 7.28 18.08
N LYS A 87 -5.47 7.94 18.86
CA LYS A 87 -5.60 8.03 20.33
C LYS A 87 -6.98 8.52 20.77
N LYS A 88 -7.47 9.60 20.14
CA LYS A 88 -8.78 10.18 20.42
C LYS A 88 -9.93 9.23 20.03
N ASN A 89 -9.84 8.59 18.86
CA ASN A 89 -10.91 7.75 18.34
C ASN A 89 -11.18 6.49 19.17
N ILE A 90 -10.18 6.00 19.91
CA ILE A 90 -10.29 4.75 20.69
C ILE A 90 -10.34 4.94 22.21
N ASP A 91 -10.36 6.19 22.70
CA ASP A 91 -10.13 6.54 24.10
C ASP A 91 -8.88 5.85 24.69
N PHE A 92 -7.71 6.19 24.13
CA PHE A 92 -6.45 5.55 24.49
C PHE A 92 -6.13 5.64 25.99
N ALA A 93 -6.32 6.80 26.61
CA ALA A 93 -6.09 6.99 28.05
C ALA A 93 -7.08 6.18 28.91
N GLY A 94 -8.35 6.05 28.48
CA GLY A 94 -9.32 5.16 29.11
C GLY A 94 -8.89 3.69 29.02
N LYS A 95 -8.39 3.25 27.86
CA LYS A 95 -7.84 1.90 27.65
C LYS A 95 -6.59 1.63 28.50
N GLU A 96 -5.63 2.56 28.56
CA GLU A 96 -4.45 2.43 29.43
C GLU A 96 -4.85 2.22 30.89
N LYS A 97 -5.76 3.05 31.39
CA LYS A 97 -6.28 2.90 32.75
C LYS A 97 -6.97 1.57 32.96
N ALA A 98 -7.81 1.12 32.04
CA ALA A 98 -8.48 -0.18 32.13
C ALA A 98 -7.48 -1.35 32.16
N VAL A 99 -6.38 -1.26 31.42
CA VAL A 99 -5.26 -2.23 31.46
C VAL A 99 -4.54 -2.20 32.81
N GLN A 100 -4.27 -1.02 33.38
CA GLN A 100 -3.68 -0.88 34.71
C GLN A 100 -4.59 -1.47 35.81
N ASP A 101 -5.88 -1.13 35.80
CA ASP A 101 -6.89 -1.62 36.74
C ASP A 101 -7.04 -3.16 36.66
N PHE A 102 -7.05 -3.72 35.44
CA PHE A 102 -7.05 -5.16 35.22
C PHE A 102 -5.77 -5.81 35.79
N ASN A 103 -4.61 -5.23 35.51
CA ASN A 103 -3.31 -5.73 35.95
C ASN A 103 -3.11 -5.65 37.48
N ALA A 104 -3.77 -4.72 38.16
CA ALA A 104 -3.76 -4.63 39.62
C ALA A 104 -4.55 -5.76 40.29
N THR A 105 -5.64 -6.22 39.65
CA THR A 105 -6.58 -7.20 40.21
C THR A 105 -6.32 -8.64 39.76
N HIS A 106 -5.70 -8.85 38.60
CA HIS A 106 -5.44 -10.18 38.03
C HIS A 106 -3.97 -10.57 38.19
N ARG A 107 -3.70 -11.65 38.95
CA ARG A 107 -2.33 -12.11 39.22
C ARG A 107 -1.70 -12.85 38.03
N TRP A 108 -2.47 -13.77 37.44
CA TRP A 108 -1.99 -14.74 36.43
C TRP A 108 -2.41 -14.42 35.00
N ARG A 109 -3.26 -13.41 34.82
CA ARG A 109 -3.61 -12.81 33.53
C ARG A 109 -3.16 -11.36 33.57
N LYS A 110 -2.45 -10.93 32.54
CA LYS A 110 -1.98 -9.54 32.39
C LYS A 110 -2.38 -9.02 31.03
N ARG A 111 -2.69 -7.73 30.94
CA ARG A 111 -2.93 -7.03 29.69
C ARG A 111 -1.79 -6.09 29.35
N GLY A 112 -1.56 -5.92 28.06
CA GLY A 112 -0.67 -4.92 27.50
C GLY A 112 -1.43 -4.07 26.48
N LEU A 113 -1.11 -2.79 26.42
CA LEU A 113 -1.54 -1.87 25.37
C LEU A 113 -0.29 -1.25 24.76
N SER A 114 -0.09 -1.42 23.46
CA SER A 114 1.01 -0.76 22.75
C SER A 114 0.48 -0.04 21.52
N MET A 115 1.14 1.07 21.19
CA MET A 115 0.82 1.90 20.04
C MET A 115 2.13 2.28 19.35
N THR A 116 2.21 2.03 18.05
CA THR A 116 3.41 2.28 17.25
C THR A 116 3.06 3.12 16.00
N PRO A 117 3.88 4.11 15.63
CA PRO A 117 3.76 4.81 14.37
C PRO A 117 4.36 3.97 13.23
N VAL A 118 3.93 4.23 12.00
CA VAL A 118 4.50 3.63 10.78
C VAL A 118 4.76 4.74 9.77
N LYS A 119 5.92 4.68 9.13
CA LYS A 119 6.26 5.46 7.94
C LYS A 119 6.91 4.53 6.93
N TYR A 120 6.20 4.21 5.86
CA TYR A 120 6.67 3.30 4.81
C TYR A 120 6.94 4.05 3.51
N GLY A 121 8.18 4.03 3.02
CA GLY A 121 8.57 4.66 1.76
C GLY A 121 8.31 3.75 0.55
N VAL A 122 7.79 4.33 -0.52
CA VAL A 122 7.55 3.64 -1.79
C VAL A 122 7.96 4.49 -2.99
N ASP A 123 8.52 3.84 -4.00
CA ASP A 123 8.83 4.40 -5.30
C ASP A 123 7.89 3.82 -6.36
N VAL A 124 7.28 4.66 -7.20
CA VAL A 124 6.43 4.17 -8.30
C VAL A 124 7.31 3.48 -9.35
N ARG A 125 7.21 2.15 -9.41
CA ARG A 125 7.96 1.33 -10.38
C ARG A 125 7.45 1.57 -11.80
N ALA A 126 8.37 1.53 -12.76
CA ALA A 126 7.98 1.38 -14.16
C ALA A 126 7.07 0.16 -14.33
N GLN A 127 6.07 0.26 -15.20
CA GLN A 127 5.18 -0.80 -15.63
C GLN A 127 4.73 -0.51 -17.08
N GLN A 128 4.27 -1.53 -17.78
CA GLN A 128 3.79 -1.42 -19.16
C GLN A 128 2.41 -2.06 -19.32
N ALA A 129 1.60 -1.47 -20.19
CA ALA A 129 0.29 -1.97 -20.53
C ALA A 129 0.13 -2.01 -22.05
N PHE A 130 -0.66 -2.96 -22.53
CA PHE A 130 -1.09 -3.07 -23.91
C PHE A 130 -2.60 -3.29 -23.94
N ILE A 131 -3.32 -2.47 -24.70
CA ILE A 131 -4.78 -2.48 -24.76
C ILE A 131 -5.23 -2.72 -26.20
N CYS A 132 -6.16 -3.64 -26.40
CA CYS A 132 -6.91 -3.81 -27.64
C CYS A 132 -8.37 -3.38 -27.42
N LEU A 133 -8.94 -2.59 -28.35
CA LEU A 133 -10.37 -2.30 -28.41
C LEU A 133 -11.02 -3.12 -29.53
N TYR A 134 -12.19 -3.70 -29.25
CA TYR A 134 -12.97 -4.48 -30.21
C TYR A 134 -14.18 -3.71 -30.71
N ASP A 135 -14.74 -4.13 -31.85
CA ASP A 135 -15.87 -3.47 -32.54
C ASP A 135 -17.19 -3.53 -31.76
N ASP A 136 -17.31 -4.41 -30.78
CA ASP A 136 -18.42 -4.46 -29.82
C ASP A 136 -18.26 -3.47 -28.63
N GLY A 137 -17.16 -2.72 -28.61
CA GLY A 137 -16.81 -1.78 -27.54
C GLY A 137 -16.12 -2.41 -26.33
N THR A 138 -15.80 -3.71 -26.35
CA THR A 138 -15.03 -4.32 -25.26
C THR A 138 -13.53 -4.01 -25.37
N ALA A 139 -12.81 -4.14 -24.26
CA ALA A 139 -11.37 -3.92 -24.18
C ALA A 139 -10.64 -5.09 -23.51
N LEU A 140 -9.56 -5.57 -24.13
CA LEU A 140 -8.61 -6.50 -23.52
C LEU A 140 -7.35 -5.75 -23.12
N ILE A 141 -6.97 -5.85 -21.85
CA ILE A 141 -5.77 -5.23 -21.28
C ILE A 141 -4.77 -6.34 -20.94
N SER A 142 -3.55 -6.25 -21.47
CA SER A 142 -2.39 -7.04 -21.05
C SER A 142 -1.48 -6.16 -20.19
N LEU A 143 -1.01 -6.69 -19.07
CA LEU A 143 -0.10 -6.02 -18.13
C LEU A 143 1.21 -6.82 -18.01
N ASP A 144 2.28 -6.16 -17.61
CA ASP A 144 3.52 -6.83 -17.20
C ASP A 144 3.54 -7.25 -15.73
N ALA A 145 2.80 -6.55 -14.86
CA ALA A 145 2.53 -7.03 -13.50
C ALA A 145 1.52 -8.19 -13.48
N THR A 146 1.52 -8.92 -12.36
CA THR A 146 0.78 -10.18 -12.13
C THR A 146 -0.22 -10.02 -10.99
N GLU A 147 -1.42 -10.54 -11.17
CA GLU A 147 -2.37 -10.72 -10.07
C GLU A 147 -1.91 -11.86 -9.14
N ILE A 148 -1.68 -11.53 -7.87
CA ILE A 148 -1.25 -12.43 -6.80
C ILE A 148 -2.14 -12.30 -5.55
N GLY A 149 -3.39 -11.81 -5.72
CA GLY A 149 -4.36 -11.60 -4.65
C GLY A 149 -4.36 -10.19 -4.06
N GLN A 150 -3.66 -9.24 -4.69
CA GLN A 150 -3.67 -7.82 -4.32
C GLN A 150 -4.78 -7.01 -5.03
N GLY A 151 -5.54 -7.63 -5.95
CA GLY A 151 -6.63 -6.98 -6.68
C GLY A 151 -6.15 -5.99 -7.74
N LEU A 152 -4.98 -6.25 -8.32
CA LEU A 152 -4.39 -5.50 -9.42
C LEU A 152 -5.35 -5.42 -10.61
N HIS A 153 -5.88 -6.55 -11.06
CA HIS A 153 -6.76 -6.60 -12.24
C HIS A 153 -8.06 -5.83 -11.98
N THR A 154 -8.64 -5.97 -10.78
CA THR A 154 -9.83 -5.23 -10.37
C THR A 154 -9.60 -3.72 -10.41
N LYS A 155 -8.50 -3.24 -9.81
CA LYS A 155 -8.13 -1.82 -9.83
C LYS A 155 -7.91 -1.29 -11.24
N VAL A 156 -7.17 -2.03 -12.07
CA VAL A 156 -6.92 -1.64 -13.47
C VAL A 156 -8.20 -1.60 -14.30
N ILE A 157 -9.13 -2.55 -14.12
CA ILE A 157 -10.43 -2.56 -14.79
C ILE A 157 -11.29 -1.36 -14.36
N GLN A 158 -11.37 -1.06 -13.07
CA GLN A 158 -12.10 0.11 -12.54
C GLN A 158 -11.53 1.42 -13.09
N TYR A 159 -10.21 1.52 -13.16
CA TYR A 159 -9.50 2.69 -13.68
C TYR A 159 -9.69 2.85 -15.20
N ALA A 160 -9.57 1.76 -15.96
CA ALA A 160 -9.78 1.73 -17.41
C ALA A 160 -11.23 2.10 -17.79
N ALA A 161 -12.23 1.61 -17.05
CA ALA A 161 -13.64 1.95 -17.24
C ALA A 161 -13.87 3.46 -17.18
N HIS A 162 -13.30 4.11 -16.16
CA HIS A 162 -13.36 5.56 -16.01
C HIS A 162 -12.69 6.29 -17.19
N HIS A 163 -11.49 5.88 -17.60
CA HIS A 163 -10.74 6.56 -18.66
C HIS A 163 -11.25 6.29 -20.08
N LEU A 164 -11.77 5.10 -20.39
CA LEU A 164 -12.44 4.84 -21.68
C LEU A 164 -13.73 5.65 -21.82
N SER A 165 -14.48 5.83 -20.72
CA SER A 165 -15.66 6.71 -20.68
C SER A 165 -15.32 8.17 -21.00
N GLN A 166 -14.07 8.61 -20.78
CA GLN A 166 -13.61 9.98 -21.09
C GLN A 166 -13.26 10.21 -22.57
N ILE A 167 -13.24 9.18 -23.42
CA ILE A 167 -13.02 9.33 -24.88
C ILE A 167 -14.19 10.11 -25.51
N VAL A 168 -15.42 9.77 -25.10
CA VAL A 168 -16.65 10.46 -25.47
C VAL A 168 -17.40 10.89 -24.19
N PRO A 169 -17.20 12.13 -23.70
CA PRO A 169 -17.88 12.62 -22.51
C PRO A 169 -19.40 12.43 -22.58
N GLY A 170 -19.97 11.82 -21.55
CA GLY A 170 -21.39 11.43 -21.50
C GLY A 170 -21.68 9.99 -21.94
N SER A 171 -20.69 9.25 -22.45
CA SER A 171 -20.75 7.79 -22.56
C SER A 171 -20.30 7.12 -21.25
N GLU A 172 -20.80 5.92 -21.00
CA GLU A 172 -20.37 5.05 -19.91
C GLU A 172 -19.80 3.75 -20.48
N VAL A 173 -18.57 3.41 -20.07
CA VAL A 173 -17.94 2.11 -20.31
C VAL A 173 -17.87 1.39 -18.97
N THR A 174 -18.73 0.38 -18.81
CA THR A 174 -18.87 -0.37 -17.56
C THR A 174 -17.77 -1.43 -17.41
N VAL A 175 -17.51 -1.85 -16.17
CA VAL A 175 -16.39 -2.78 -15.86
C VAL A 175 -16.50 -4.15 -16.52
N ASP A 176 -17.72 -4.62 -16.85
CA ASP A 176 -17.96 -5.88 -17.58
C ASP A 176 -17.49 -5.84 -19.05
N LYS A 177 -17.28 -4.64 -19.61
CA LYS A 177 -16.72 -4.46 -20.95
C LYS A 177 -15.21 -4.60 -21.02
N ILE A 178 -14.54 -4.75 -19.88
CA ILE A 178 -13.07 -4.70 -19.79
C ILE A 178 -12.55 -5.95 -19.11
N ARG A 179 -11.55 -6.58 -19.73
CA ARG A 179 -10.88 -7.76 -19.18
C ARG A 179 -9.38 -7.57 -19.13
N CYS A 180 -8.77 -7.87 -17.99
CA CYS A 180 -7.33 -8.13 -17.93
C CYS A 180 -7.05 -9.56 -18.41
N GLY A 181 -6.16 -9.71 -19.38
CA GLY A 181 -5.62 -10.99 -19.83
C GLY A 181 -4.57 -11.55 -18.86
N PRO A 182 -4.06 -12.77 -19.10
CA PRO A 182 -2.90 -13.28 -18.36
C PRO A 182 -1.65 -12.45 -18.69
N THR A 183 -0.81 -12.18 -17.69
CA THR A 183 0.54 -11.64 -17.86
C THR A 183 1.34 -12.56 -18.77
N SER A 184 1.86 -12.06 -19.90
CA SER A 184 2.60 -12.88 -20.87
C SER A 184 3.65 -12.10 -21.65
N THR A 185 4.83 -12.68 -21.82
CA THR A 185 5.98 -12.05 -22.49
C THR A 185 5.88 -12.02 -24.01
N ASP A 186 4.93 -12.74 -24.62
CA ASP A 186 4.59 -12.58 -26.04
C ASP A 186 3.85 -11.26 -26.31
N LYS A 187 3.19 -10.68 -25.30
CA LYS A 187 2.54 -9.36 -25.37
C LYS A 187 3.47 -8.24 -24.94
N ILE A 188 4.20 -8.44 -23.84
CA ILE A 188 5.11 -7.44 -23.28
C ILE A 188 6.47 -8.11 -23.00
N ALA A 189 7.40 -7.97 -23.95
CA ALA A 189 8.67 -8.71 -23.96
C ALA A 189 9.59 -8.42 -22.76
N PHE A 190 9.55 -7.20 -22.21
CA PHE A 190 10.34 -6.80 -21.04
C PHE A 190 9.44 -6.12 -20.01
N GLY A 191 8.91 -6.92 -19.10
CA GLY A 191 8.12 -6.46 -17.97
C GLY A 191 8.94 -5.98 -16.78
N SER A 192 8.31 -5.20 -15.91
CA SER A 192 8.78 -4.94 -14.55
C SER A 192 8.43 -6.08 -13.60
N ILE A 193 8.84 -5.97 -12.33
CA ILE A 193 8.42 -6.92 -11.28
C ILE A 193 7.10 -6.49 -10.64
N THR A 194 6.34 -7.48 -10.17
CA THR A 194 5.22 -7.25 -9.25
C THR A 194 5.76 -7.15 -7.83
N GLY A 195 5.79 -5.95 -7.24
CA GLY A 195 6.37 -5.74 -5.92
C GLY A 195 6.66 -4.27 -5.61
N GLY A 196 7.13 -4.00 -4.38
CA GLY A 196 7.39 -2.62 -3.91
C GLY A 196 6.14 -1.77 -3.71
N SER A 197 4.97 -2.41 -3.52
CA SER A 197 3.66 -1.78 -3.24
C SER A 197 3.04 -0.90 -4.34
N THR A 198 3.77 -0.53 -5.39
CA THR A 198 3.31 0.46 -6.41
C THR A 198 2.89 -0.14 -7.76
N SER A 199 2.89 -1.47 -7.93
CA SER A 199 2.55 -2.12 -9.20
C SER A 199 1.14 -1.77 -9.72
N SER A 200 0.15 -1.60 -8.84
CA SER A 200 -1.20 -1.19 -9.29
C SER A 200 -1.22 0.22 -9.88
N GLU A 201 -0.48 1.15 -9.29
CA GLU A 201 -0.42 2.54 -9.72
C GLU A 201 0.33 2.66 -11.05
N GLY A 202 1.48 2.00 -11.17
CA GLY A 202 2.23 1.93 -12.41
C GLY A 202 1.42 1.30 -13.56
N CYS A 203 0.67 0.22 -13.31
CA CYS A 203 -0.20 -0.36 -14.32
C CYS A 203 -1.37 0.57 -14.71
N CYS A 204 -1.98 1.27 -13.74
CA CYS A 204 -3.04 2.23 -14.04
C CYS A 204 -2.52 3.40 -14.89
N GLU A 205 -1.35 3.96 -14.58
CA GLU A 205 -0.73 5.03 -15.37
C GLU A 205 -0.30 4.55 -16.78
N ALA A 206 0.23 3.33 -16.89
CA ALA A 206 0.51 2.71 -18.19
C ALA A 206 -0.76 2.53 -19.04
N VAL A 207 -1.87 2.10 -18.41
CA VAL A 207 -3.19 2.01 -19.04
C VAL A 207 -3.71 3.39 -19.43
N ARG A 208 -3.52 4.42 -18.61
CA ARG A 208 -3.89 5.82 -18.92
C ARG A 208 -3.20 6.31 -20.19
N GLU A 209 -1.89 6.08 -20.32
CA GLU A 209 -1.12 6.50 -21.51
C GLU A 209 -1.59 5.76 -22.77
N ALA A 210 -1.91 4.46 -22.66
CA ALA A 210 -2.47 3.69 -23.78
C ALA A 210 -3.86 4.21 -24.20
N ILE A 211 -4.73 4.54 -23.24
CA ILE A 211 -6.07 5.09 -23.50
C ILE A 211 -5.98 6.49 -24.14
N GLU A 212 -5.07 7.37 -23.71
CA GLU A 212 -4.91 8.68 -24.35
C GLU A 212 -4.41 8.60 -25.80
N LYS A 213 -3.63 7.57 -26.16
CA LYS A 213 -3.25 7.29 -27.57
C LYS A 213 -4.47 6.85 -28.39
N LEU A 214 -5.24 5.88 -27.88
CA LEU A 214 -6.49 5.43 -28.51
C LEU A 214 -7.49 6.59 -28.67
N LYS A 215 -7.58 7.47 -27.68
CA LYS A 215 -8.44 8.66 -27.71
C LYS A 215 -8.04 9.64 -28.82
N ALA A 216 -6.74 9.86 -29.02
CA ALA A 216 -6.25 10.69 -30.12
C ALA A 216 -6.56 10.07 -31.49
N GLU A 217 -6.40 8.75 -31.61
CA GLU A 217 -6.71 7.97 -32.82
C GLU A 217 -8.22 7.97 -33.15
N LEU A 218 -9.08 7.97 -32.13
CA LEU A 218 -10.54 7.94 -32.27
C LEU A 218 -11.17 9.34 -32.49
N GLU A 219 -10.46 10.43 -32.21
CA GLU A 219 -10.97 11.80 -32.33
C GLU A 219 -11.43 12.21 -33.76
N PRO A 220 -10.75 11.80 -34.86
CA PRO A 220 -11.25 12.05 -36.22
C PRO A 220 -12.60 11.35 -36.51
N PHE A 221 -12.79 10.14 -35.99
CA PHE A 221 -14.03 9.36 -36.18
C PHE A 221 -15.20 9.99 -35.42
N LYS A 222 -14.94 10.43 -34.19
CA LYS A 222 -15.86 11.21 -33.37
C LYS A 222 -16.28 12.51 -34.05
N LYS A 223 -15.34 13.29 -34.60
CA LYS A 223 -15.66 14.50 -35.38
C LYS A 223 -16.50 14.20 -36.62
N LYS A 224 -16.13 13.17 -37.39
CA LYS A 224 -16.91 12.76 -38.56
C LYS A 224 -18.36 12.36 -38.22
N LEU A 225 -18.58 11.68 -37.09
CA LEU A 225 -19.94 11.38 -36.61
C LEU A 225 -20.71 12.64 -36.18
N GLN A 226 -20.02 13.64 -35.60
CA GLN A 226 -20.62 14.95 -35.30
C GLN A 226 -21.01 15.70 -36.57
N ASP A 227 -20.11 15.77 -37.56
CA ASP A 227 -20.34 16.43 -38.85
C ASP A 227 -21.48 15.76 -39.64
N ASP A 228 -21.52 14.42 -39.63
CA ASP A 228 -22.61 13.61 -40.20
C ASP A 228 -23.94 13.72 -39.41
N SER A 229 -23.99 14.47 -38.31
CA SER A 229 -25.14 14.58 -37.38
C SER A 229 -25.66 13.23 -36.86
N LYS A 230 -24.74 12.29 -36.63
CA LYS A 230 -25.01 10.94 -36.09
C LYS A 230 -24.86 10.92 -34.57
N GLU A 231 -25.36 9.85 -33.95
CA GLU A 231 -25.16 9.60 -32.53
C GLU A 231 -23.67 9.39 -32.21
N VAL A 232 -23.17 10.14 -31.23
CA VAL A 232 -21.77 10.10 -30.78
C VAL A 232 -21.71 9.47 -29.40
N THR A 233 -21.51 8.16 -29.37
CA THR A 233 -21.21 7.39 -28.16
C THR A 233 -19.84 6.74 -28.30
N TYR A 234 -19.24 6.32 -27.19
CA TYR A 234 -18.03 5.50 -27.22
C TYR A 234 -18.16 4.31 -28.20
N LEU A 235 -19.30 3.60 -28.18
CA LEU A 235 -19.56 2.47 -29.07
C LEU A 235 -19.67 2.87 -30.55
N SER A 236 -20.34 3.97 -30.89
CA SER A 236 -20.46 4.40 -32.29
C SER A 236 -19.11 4.87 -32.86
N VAL A 237 -18.30 5.55 -32.04
CA VAL A 237 -16.92 5.96 -32.40
C VAL A 237 -16.01 4.75 -32.61
N VAL A 238 -16.01 3.79 -31.68
CA VAL A 238 -15.21 2.55 -31.80
C VAL A 238 -15.63 1.73 -33.03
N LYS A 239 -16.94 1.60 -33.31
CA LYS A 239 -17.44 0.93 -34.52
C LYS A 239 -17.10 1.64 -35.83
N ALA A 240 -17.00 2.97 -35.82
CA ALA A 240 -16.60 3.73 -36.99
C ALA A 240 -15.11 3.53 -37.31
N ALA A 241 -14.27 3.38 -36.28
CA ALA A 241 -12.83 3.18 -36.39
C ALA A 241 -12.43 1.72 -36.66
N SER A 242 -13.17 0.73 -36.14
CA SER A 242 -12.83 -0.70 -36.25
C SER A 242 -12.93 -1.29 -37.66
N ASN A 243 -13.50 -0.56 -38.63
CA ASN A 243 -13.49 -0.97 -40.03
C ASN A 243 -12.05 -0.95 -40.56
N VAL A 244 -11.53 -2.10 -41.01
CA VAL A 244 -10.16 -2.23 -41.54
C VAL A 244 -9.86 -1.22 -42.66
N GLY A 245 -10.85 -0.86 -43.49
CA GLY A 245 -10.72 0.15 -44.53
C GLY A 245 -10.60 1.60 -44.03
N ALA A 246 -10.83 1.85 -42.74
CA ALA A 246 -10.65 3.14 -42.08
C ALA A 246 -9.21 3.38 -41.59
N GLY A 247 -8.41 2.31 -41.44
CA GLY A 247 -6.98 2.39 -41.12
C GLY A 247 -6.62 2.84 -39.70
N ALA A 248 -7.56 2.81 -38.76
CA ALA A 248 -7.31 3.20 -37.36
C ALA A 248 -6.55 2.13 -36.58
N GLU A 249 -5.57 2.53 -35.76
CA GLU A 249 -4.88 1.61 -34.84
C GLU A 249 -5.74 1.35 -33.58
N MET A 250 -6.52 0.27 -33.60
CA MET A 250 -7.43 -0.11 -32.51
C MET A 250 -6.75 -0.75 -31.29
N GLN A 251 -5.45 -0.55 -31.12
CA GLN A 251 -4.64 -1.08 -30.03
C GLN A 251 -3.51 -0.11 -29.67
N ALA A 252 -3.12 -0.06 -28.40
CA ALA A 252 -2.06 0.85 -27.96
C ALA A 252 -1.24 0.25 -26.82
N SER A 253 0.06 0.55 -26.82
CA SER A 253 0.93 0.35 -25.66
C SER A 253 1.10 1.66 -24.88
N GLY A 254 1.18 1.56 -23.56
CA GLY A 254 1.47 2.66 -22.64
C GLY A 254 2.46 2.22 -21.57
N LYS A 255 3.17 3.19 -20.98
CA LYS A 255 4.32 2.95 -20.11
C LYS A 255 4.31 3.95 -18.95
N CYS A 256 4.03 3.46 -17.75
CA CYS A 256 4.49 4.19 -16.58
C CYS A 256 6.01 4.14 -16.62
N LYS A 257 6.64 5.29 -16.88
CA LYS A 257 8.09 5.43 -16.74
C LYS A 257 8.42 5.27 -15.27
N SER A 258 9.61 4.73 -14.96
CA SER A 258 10.15 4.84 -13.59
C SER A 258 10.46 6.30 -13.37
N TYR A 259 9.51 7.03 -12.79
CA TYR A 259 9.68 8.43 -12.45
C TYR A 259 10.67 8.51 -11.28
N ALA A 260 11.94 8.74 -11.60
CA ALA A 260 12.92 9.19 -10.62
C ALA A 260 12.43 10.55 -10.06
N GLY A 261 11.66 10.51 -8.98
CA GLY A 261 10.97 11.67 -8.39
C GLY A 261 9.53 11.43 -7.90
N LEU A 262 8.85 10.34 -8.29
CA LEU A 262 7.53 9.96 -7.75
C LEU A 262 7.69 8.92 -6.64
N ALA A 263 8.31 9.38 -5.56
CA ALA A 263 8.46 8.68 -4.30
C ALA A 263 7.51 9.31 -3.29
N TYR A 264 6.77 8.50 -2.53
CA TYR A 264 5.91 8.99 -1.46
C TYR A 264 6.02 8.11 -0.21
N HIS A 265 5.52 8.64 0.90
CA HIS A 265 5.48 7.94 2.17
C HIS A 265 4.03 7.65 2.56
N ILE A 266 3.74 6.39 2.88
CA ILE A 266 2.53 5.97 3.57
C ILE A 266 2.79 6.15 5.06
N PHE A 267 1.91 6.88 5.74
CA PHE A 267 1.99 7.07 7.18
C PHE A 267 0.87 6.32 7.87
N GLY A 268 1.10 5.86 9.10
CA GLY A 268 0.06 5.20 9.89
C GLY A 268 0.40 5.16 11.37
N ALA A 269 -0.55 4.65 12.14
CA ALA A 269 -0.35 4.18 13.50
C ALA A 269 -1.27 2.97 13.75
N ALA A 270 -0.83 2.08 14.63
CA ALA A 270 -1.62 0.95 15.09
C ALA A 270 -1.58 0.87 16.61
N VAL A 271 -2.73 0.58 17.23
CA VAL A 271 -2.86 0.29 18.66
C VAL A 271 -3.32 -1.15 18.80
N SER A 272 -2.63 -1.96 19.59
CA SER A 272 -3.07 -3.33 19.94
C SER A 272 -3.17 -3.50 21.45
N GLU A 273 -4.31 -4.03 21.90
CA GLU A 273 -4.56 -4.51 23.26
C GLU A 273 -4.46 -6.03 23.26
N VAL A 274 -3.62 -6.59 24.13
CA VAL A 274 -3.39 -8.03 24.26
C VAL A 274 -3.61 -8.49 25.70
N GLU A 275 -3.98 -9.76 25.89
CA GLU A 275 -3.97 -10.44 27.17
C GLU A 275 -3.02 -11.63 27.13
N VAL A 276 -2.20 -11.78 28.17
CA VAL A 276 -1.20 -12.84 28.33
C VAL A 276 -1.57 -13.70 29.54
N ASP A 277 -1.61 -15.00 29.35
CA ASP A 277 -1.58 -15.99 30.43
C ASP A 277 -0.13 -16.18 30.92
N VAL A 278 0.13 -15.74 32.15
CA VAL A 278 1.47 -15.78 32.76
C VAL A 278 1.90 -17.22 33.10
N LEU A 279 0.97 -18.17 33.16
CA LEU A 279 1.25 -19.57 33.47
C LEU A 279 1.56 -20.40 32.22
N THR A 280 0.96 -20.06 31.07
CA THR A 280 1.10 -20.84 29.82
C THR A 280 1.88 -20.12 28.72
N GLY A 281 2.03 -18.79 28.80
CA GLY A 281 2.54 -17.95 27.72
C GLY A 281 1.54 -17.73 26.57
N GLU A 282 0.31 -18.23 26.66
CA GLU A 282 -0.72 -17.97 25.65
C GLU A 282 -1.04 -16.47 25.61
N THR A 283 -0.93 -15.88 24.42
CA THR A 283 -1.23 -14.46 24.16
C THR A 283 -2.42 -14.36 23.22
N THR A 284 -3.41 -13.57 23.62
CA THR A 284 -4.64 -13.29 22.87
C THR A 284 -4.67 -11.82 22.49
N ILE A 285 -4.88 -11.51 21.21
CA ILE A 285 -5.13 -10.14 20.77
C ILE A 285 -6.60 -9.81 21.05
N LEU A 286 -6.86 -8.88 21.95
CA LEU A 286 -8.22 -8.50 22.36
C LEU A 286 -8.83 -7.48 21.40
N SER A 287 -8.03 -6.52 20.93
CA SER A 287 -8.43 -5.58 19.88
C SER A 287 -7.21 -4.96 19.21
N THR A 288 -7.32 -4.70 17.92
CA THR A 288 -6.37 -3.86 17.18
C THR A 288 -7.14 -2.76 16.46
N ASN A 289 -6.65 -1.53 16.54
CA ASN A 289 -7.18 -0.38 15.83
C ASN A 289 -6.05 0.21 14.97
N MET A 290 -6.29 0.38 13.67
CA MET A 290 -5.30 0.90 12.73
C MET A 290 -5.85 2.14 12.03
N LEU A 291 -4.99 3.14 11.84
CA LEU A 291 -5.26 4.31 11.00
C LEU A 291 -4.04 4.54 10.11
N TYR A 292 -4.25 4.63 8.80
CA TYR A 292 -3.17 4.91 7.85
C TYR A 292 -3.66 5.80 6.70
N ASP A 293 -2.73 6.60 6.19
CA ASP A 293 -2.93 7.47 5.04
C ASP A 293 -2.73 6.68 3.75
N CYS A 294 -3.83 6.39 3.07
CA CYS A 294 -3.86 5.80 1.73
C CYS A 294 -4.12 6.86 0.63
N GLY A 295 -4.06 8.15 0.96
CA GLY A 295 -4.49 9.23 0.09
C GLY A 295 -5.93 9.03 -0.39
N LYS A 296 -6.15 9.14 -1.70
CA LYS A 296 -7.43 8.80 -2.33
C LYS A 296 -7.39 7.36 -2.86
N SER A 297 -7.80 6.42 -2.02
CA SER A 297 -7.96 5.01 -2.40
C SER A 297 -8.77 4.83 -3.70
N LEU A 298 -8.26 3.99 -4.60
CA LEU A 298 -8.96 3.56 -5.81
C LEU A 298 -10.03 2.49 -5.53
N ASN A 299 -9.81 1.67 -4.50
CA ASN A 299 -10.76 0.65 -4.06
C ASN A 299 -10.58 0.39 -2.55
N PRO A 300 -11.39 1.04 -1.69
CA PRO A 300 -11.21 0.96 -0.23
C PRO A 300 -11.27 -0.46 0.33
N LEU A 301 -12.11 -1.33 -0.24
CA LEU A 301 -12.26 -2.72 0.22
C LEU A 301 -10.97 -3.53 -0.02
N ILE A 302 -10.32 -3.33 -1.17
CA ILE A 302 -9.03 -3.97 -1.47
C ILE A 302 -7.93 -3.40 -0.57
N ASP A 303 -7.91 -2.08 -0.36
CA ASP A 303 -6.86 -1.42 0.42
C ASP A 303 -6.96 -1.78 1.92
N CYS A 304 -8.16 -1.80 2.50
CA CYS A 304 -8.40 -2.33 3.85
C CYS A 304 -7.95 -3.79 3.97
N GLY A 305 -8.36 -4.66 3.04
CA GLY A 305 -7.95 -6.08 3.05
C GLY A 305 -6.44 -6.29 2.91
N GLN A 306 -5.71 -5.39 2.22
CA GLN A 306 -4.25 -5.41 2.21
C GLN A 306 -3.66 -4.99 3.57
N ALA A 307 -4.23 -3.99 4.24
CA ALA A 307 -3.78 -3.56 5.56
C ALA A 307 -4.03 -4.64 6.63
N GLU A 308 -5.22 -5.23 6.67
CA GLU A 308 -5.59 -6.34 7.55
C GLU A 308 -4.69 -7.57 7.33
N GLY A 309 -4.51 -7.98 6.08
CA GLY A 309 -3.62 -9.09 5.73
C GLY A 309 -2.16 -8.79 6.09
N ALA A 310 -1.67 -7.58 5.84
CA ALA A 310 -0.31 -7.15 6.22
C ALA A 310 -0.11 -7.19 7.74
N PHE A 311 -1.06 -6.70 8.51
CA PHE A 311 -1.05 -6.77 9.97
C PHE A 311 -0.98 -8.22 10.46
N LEU A 312 -1.82 -9.11 9.92
CA LEU A 312 -1.82 -10.52 10.34
C LEU A 312 -0.52 -11.26 9.98
N MET A 313 0.10 -10.99 8.82
CA MET A 313 1.45 -11.51 8.55
C MET A 313 2.51 -10.96 9.53
N GLY A 314 2.36 -9.72 10.00
CA GLY A 314 3.19 -9.17 11.07
C GLY A 314 2.99 -9.92 12.40
N VAL A 315 1.74 -10.15 12.79
CA VAL A 315 1.38 -10.96 13.97
C VAL A 315 1.97 -12.38 13.86
N GLY A 316 1.90 -12.99 12.68
CA GLY A 316 2.56 -14.27 12.39
C GLY A 316 4.06 -14.19 12.63
N PHE A 317 4.74 -13.29 11.92
CA PHE A 317 6.20 -13.10 11.99
C PHE A 317 6.73 -12.84 13.40
N PHE A 318 6.03 -12.04 14.22
CA PHE A 318 6.51 -11.68 15.56
C PHE A 318 6.09 -12.64 16.68
N LEU A 319 4.94 -13.33 16.56
CA LEU A 319 4.37 -14.09 17.69
C LEU A 319 4.22 -15.61 17.45
N ARG A 320 4.35 -16.10 16.20
CA ARG A 320 3.92 -17.48 15.88
C ARG A 320 4.79 -18.24 14.88
N GLU A 321 5.22 -17.59 13.81
CA GLU A 321 5.93 -18.21 12.70
C GLU A 321 7.40 -18.42 13.09
N ASN A 322 7.78 -19.68 13.33
CA ASN A 322 9.14 -20.06 13.74
C ASN A 322 9.70 -21.11 12.78
N LEU A 323 10.84 -20.81 12.15
CA LEU A 323 11.53 -21.71 11.23
C LEU A 323 12.60 -22.49 12.00
N LEU A 324 12.26 -23.69 12.45
CA LEU A 324 13.19 -24.55 13.19
C LEU A 324 14.21 -25.18 12.25
N GLN A 325 15.48 -25.12 12.63
CA GLN A 325 16.62 -25.72 11.91
C GLN A 325 17.44 -26.59 12.85
N SER A 326 18.01 -27.67 12.32
CA SER A 326 18.97 -28.52 13.02
C SER A 326 20.31 -27.81 13.12
N GLU A 327 20.77 -27.51 14.35
CA GLU A 327 22.06 -26.84 14.59
C GLU A 327 23.25 -27.63 14.00
N GLU A 328 23.21 -28.96 14.07
CA GLU A 328 24.28 -29.83 13.56
C GLU A 328 24.36 -29.90 12.03
N THR A 329 23.22 -29.76 11.33
CA THR A 329 23.13 -30.08 9.88
C THR A 329 22.63 -28.93 9.00
N GLY A 330 22.14 -27.83 9.59
CA GLY A 330 21.50 -26.72 8.89
C GLY A 330 20.17 -27.08 8.20
N LYS A 331 19.65 -28.30 8.37
CA LYS A 331 18.39 -28.73 7.75
C LYS A 331 17.20 -28.10 8.45
N VAL A 332 16.25 -27.60 7.69
CA VAL A 332 14.94 -27.19 8.20
C VAL A 332 14.22 -28.42 8.77
N ILE A 333 13.71 -28.28 9.99
CA ILE A 333 12.89 -29.28 10.70
C ILE A 333 11.41 -28.97 10.51
N SER A 334 11.04 -27.68 10.48
CA SER A 334 9.66 -27.24 10.25
C SER A 334 9.39 -27.00 8.76
N ASP A 335 9.49 -28.06 7.95
CA ASP A 335 9.29 -28.00 6.50
C ASP A 335 7.83 -28.25 6.06
N GLY A 336 6.94 -28.58 7.01
CA GLY A 336 5.50 -28.77 6.80
C GLY A 336 4.61 -27.79 7.58
N THR A 337 3.33 -27.77 7.21
CA THR A 337 2.27 -27.03 7.93
C THR A 337 1.91 -27.64 9.29
N TRP A 338 2.45 -28.82 9.60
CA TRP A 338 2.24 -29.47 10.89
C TRP A 338 3.14 -28.89 11.98
N GLU A 339 4.31 -28.37 11.60
CA GLU A 339 5.30 -27.73 12.46
C GLU A 339 5.24 -26.21 12.34
N TYR A 340 5.24 -25.69 11.10
CA TYR A 340 5.20 -24.24 10.84
C TYR A 340 3.76 -23.70 10.95
N LYS A 341 3.54 -22.76 11.88
CA LYS A 341 2.21 -22.23 12.20
C LYS A 341 2.07 -20.77 11.78
N ILE A 342 1.41 -20.55 10.65
CA ILE A 342 0.83 -19.25 10.29
C ILE A 342 -0.33 -18.89 11.23
N PRO A 343 -0.75 -17.61 11.30
CA PRO A 343 -1.96 -17.20 12.00
C PRO A 343 -3.22 -17.92 11.50
N CYS A 344 -4.08 -18.29 12.45
CA CYS A 344 -5.38 -18.93 12.21
C CYS A 344 -6.51 -18.04 12.77
N ALA A 345 -7.76 -18.29 12.36
CA ALA A 345 -8.93 -17.48 12.74
C ALA A 345 -9.08 -17.24 14.26
N ARG A 346 -8.70 -18.20 15.13
CA ARG A 346 -8.69 -18.05 16.60
C ARG A 346 -7.77 -16.94 17.14
N ILE A 347 -6.83 -16.43 16.35
CA ILE A 347 -5.98 -15.29 16.73
C ILE A 347 -6.69 -13.95 16.42
N CYS A 348 -7.78 -13.99 15.64
CA CYS A 348 -8.52 -12.83 15.14
C CYS A 348 -9.95 -12.71 15.73
N CYS A 349 -10.38 -13.69 16.53
CA CYS A 349 -11.75 -13.86 17.04
C CYS A 349 -11.73 -14.39 18.48
#